data_AF-A0A377XBM4-F1
#
_entry.id   AF-A0A377XBM4-F1
#
_cell.length_a   1.000
_cell.length_b   1.000
_cell.length_c   1.000
_cell.angle_alpha   90.00
_cell.angle_beta   90.00
_cell.angle_gamma   90.00
#
_symmetry.space_group_name_H-M   'P 1'
#
loop_
_entity.id
_entity.type
_entity.pdbx_description
1 polymer ?
#
loop_
_entity_poly.entity_id
_entity_poly.type
_entity_poly.pdbx_seq_one_letter_code
_entity_poly.pdbx_strand_id
1 'polypeptide(L)' 'MLVFPSLEAGNIGYKIAQRLGGYRAIGPLIQGLAAPLHDLSRGCSVEEIIELALVASVPGQTDASRIPDSSTLVE' A
#
# COMPACT_ATOMS: atom_id res chain seq x y z
N MET A 1 14.98 -2.35 -2.97
CA MET A 1 14.08 -2.75 -1.86
C MET A 1 14.87 -2.65 -0.56
N LEU A 2 14.36 -1.92 0.44
CA LEU A 2 14.96 -1.81 1.77
C LEU A 2 13.97 -2.37 2.79
N VAL A 3 14.44 -3.28 3.64
CA VAL A 3 13.65 -3.85 4.74
C VAL A 3 14.21 -3.30 6.04
N PHE A 4 13.36 -2.67 6.84
CA PHE A 4 13.77 -2.02 8.09
C PHE A 4 13.55 -2.94 9.29
N PRO A 5 14.39 -2.87 10.33
CA PRO A 5 14.31 -3.73 11.51
C PRO A 5 13.10 -3.43 12.41
N SER A 6 12.49 -2.25 12.26
CA SER A 6 11.31 -1.83 13.02
C SER A 6 10.50 -0.79 12.25
N LEU A 7 9.25 -0.57 12.70
CA LEU A 7 8.36 0.46 12.15
C LEU A 7 8.95 1.87 12.34
N GLU A 8 9.60 2.13 13.48
CA GLU A 8 10.26 3.41 13.75
C GLU A 8 11.39 3.68 12.76
N ALA A 9 12.27 2.71 12.55
CA ALA A 9 13.37 2.82 11.59
C ALA A 9 12.85 3.07 10.17
N GLY A 10 11.79 2.36 9.75
CA GLY A 10 11.13 2.59 8.46
C GLY A 10 10.50 3.97 8.35
N ASN A 11 9.74 4.39 9.36
CA ASN A 11 9.04 5.67 9.39
C ASN A 11 9.98 6.88 9.39
N ILE A 12 11.11 6.79 10.09
CA ILE A 12 12.16 7.81 10.08
C ILE A 12 12.87 7.78 8.72
N GLY A 13 13.29 6.59 8.27
CA GLY A 13 14.05 6.41 7.04
C GLY A 13 13.33 6.98 5.81
N TYR A 14 12.05 6.62 5.60
CA TYR A 14 11.33 7.11 4.42
C TYR A 14 11.08 8.63 4.48
N LYS A 15 10.85 9.20 5.68
CA LYS A 15 10.67 10.65 5.82
C LYS A 15 11.96 11.42 5.60
N ILE A 16 13.11 10.87 5.97
CA ILE A 16 14.43 11.43 5.63
C ILE A 16 14.60 11.43 4.11
N ALA A 17 14.35 10.29 3.45
CA ALA A 17 14.45 10.18 2.00
C ALA A 17 13.50 11.19 1.30
N GLN A 18 12.28 11.33 1.80
CA GLN A 18 11.30 12.27 1.26
C GLN A 18 11.74 13.73 1.44
N ARG A 19 12.04 14.13 2.67
CA ARG A 19 12.24 15.55 3.03
C ARG A 19 13.63 16.07 2.74
N LEU A 20 14.66 15.26 3.02
CA LEU A 20 16.06 15.66 2.83
C LEU A 20 16.62 15.17 1.50
N GLY A 21 16.13 14.03 1.00
CA GLY A 21 16.54 13.48 -0.29
C GLY A 21 15.76 14.03 -1.49
N GLY A 22 14.68 14.78 -1.27
CA GLY A 22 13.83 15.31 -2.35
C GLY A 22 13.07 14.24 -3.12
N TYR A 23 12.99 13.01 -2.59
CA TYR A 23 12.25 11.94 -3.22
C TYR A 23 10.75 12.05 -2.94
N ARG A 24 9.93 11.55 -3.86
CA ARG A 24 8.49 11.42 -3.63
C ARG A 24 8.19 10.12 -2.88
N ALA A 25 7.40 10.21 -1.82
CA ALA A 25 6.89 9.05 -1.10
C ALA A 25 5.44 8.77 -1.55
N ILE A 26 5.17 7.55 -1.99
CA ILE A 26 3.82 7.08 -2.36
C ILE A 26 3.43 5.99 -1.37
N GLY A 27 2.31 6.14 -0.68
CA GLY A 27 1.81 5.16 0.29
C GLY A 27 1.07 5.79 1.48
N PRO A 28 0.73 4.99 2.51
CA PRO A 28 1.19 3.62 2.75
C PRO A 28 0.57 2.57 1.81
N LEU A 29 1.40 1.64 1.31
CA LEU A 29 0.93 0.49 0.53
C LEU A 29 0.85 -0.75 1.43
N ILE A 30 -0.35 -1.30 1.56
CA ILE A 30 -0.59 -2.53 2.34
C ILE A 30 -0.35 -3.74 1.43
N GLN A 31 0.47 -4.67 1.89
CA GLN A 31 0.80 -5.89 1.16
C GLN A 31 0.44 -7.13 1.98
N GLY A 32 0.24 -8.27 1.31
CA GLY A 32 -0.09 -9.54 1.96
C GLY A 32 -1.59 -9.80 2.18
N LEU A 33 -2.47 -8.99 1.60
CA LEU A 33 -3.92 -9.21 1.59
C LEU A 33 -4.34 -10.09 0.40
N ALA A 34 -5.52 -10.72 0.50
CA ALA A 34 -6.10 -11.53 -0.59
C ALA A 34 -6.57 -10.67 -1.78
N ALA A 35 -6.87 -9.39 -1.54
CA ALA A 35 -7.22 -8.43 -2.57
C ALA A 35 -6.54 -7.08 -2.26
N PRO A 36 -6.24 -6.25 -3.27
CA PRO A 36 -5.62 -4.95 -3.07
C PRO A 36 -6.55 -4.04 -2.28
N LEU A 37 -6.11 -3.66 -1.08
CA LEU A 37 -6.80 -2.72 -0.22
C LEU A 37 -5.76 -1.83 0.44
N HIS A 38 -5.95 -0.52 0.33
CA HIS A 38 -5.03 0.48 0.88
C HIS A 38 -5.83 1.54 1.64
N ASP A 39 -5.21 2.08 2.69
CA ASP A 39 -5.79 3.14 3.51
C ASP A 39 -5.27 4.50 3.04
N LEU A 40 -6.17 5.49 3.02
CA LEU A 40 -5.84 6.86 2.65
C LEU A 40 -5.62 7.69 3.91
N SER A 41 -4.64 8.58 3.87
CA SER A 41 -4.47 9.55 4.95
C SER A 41 -5.64 10.53 4.97
N ARG A 42 -6.08 10.96 6.17
CA ARG A 42 -7.20 11.90 6.36
C ARG A 42 -7.02 13.26 5.65
N GLY A 43 -5.80 13.60 5.25
CA GLY A 43 -5.47 14.84 4.56
C GLY A 43 -4.89 14.62 3.17
N CYS A 44 -5.16 13.47 2.54
CA CYS A 44 -4.62 13.15 1.23
C CYS A 44 -5.14 14.11 0.15
N SER A 45 -4.28 14.40 -0.83
CA SER A 45 -4.68 15.18 -2.00
C SER A 45 -5.40 14.31 -3.03
N VAL A 46 -6.09 14.95 -3.98
CA VAL A 46 -6.76 14.23 -5.08
C VAL A 46 -5.74 13.43 -5.89
N GLU A 47 -4.54 13.97 -6.08
CA GLU A 47 -3.44 13.31 -6.76
C GLU A 47 -3.00 12.03 -6.01
N GLU A 48 -2.89 12.06 -4.69
CA GLU A 48 -2.53 10.87 -3.89
C GLU A 48 -3.61 9.79 -3.96
N ILE A 49 -4.89 10.18 -4.01
CA ILE A 49 -6.01 9.24 -4.23
C ILE A 49 -5.89 8.55 -5.59
N ILE A 50 -5.64 9.32 -6.65
CA ILE A 50 -5.48 8.79 -8.00
C ILE A 50 -4.27 7.86 -8.06
N GLU A 51 -3.13 8.26 -7.49
CA GLU A 51 -1.92 7.44 -7.44
C GLU A 51 -2.17 6.11 -6.73
N LEU A 52 -2.84 6.14 -5.57
CA LEU A 52 -3.11 4.92 -4.81
C LEU A 52 -4.12 4.00 -5.51
N ALA A 53 -5.14 4.58 -6.15
CA ALA A 53 -6.11 3.83 -6.95
C ALA A 53 -5.45 3.16 -8.16
N LEU A 54 -4.52 3.87 -8.83
CA LEU A 54 -3.74 3.29 -9.93
C LEU A 54 -2.88 2.14 -9.44
N VAL A 55 -2.18 2.29 -8.30
CA VAL A 55 -1.39 1.20 -7.71
C VAL A 55 -2.27 0.00 -7.36
N ALA A 56 -3.44 0.22 -6.77
CA ALA A 56 -4.39 -0.85 -6.42
C ALA A 56 -5.00 -1.54 -7.64
N SER A 57 -5.12 -0.84 -8.78
CA SER A 57 -5.64 -1.39 -10.03
C SER A 57 -4.67 -2.35 -10.72
N VAL A 58 -3.37 -2.22 -10.42
CA VAL A 58 -2.38 -3.18 -10.90
C VAL A 58 -2.60 -4.48 -10.15
N PRO A 59 -2.80 -5.63 -10.85
CA PRO A 59 -2.87 -6.91 -10.18
C PRO A 59 -1.59 -7.14 -9.38
N GLY A 60 -1.70 -7.03 -8.05
CA GLY A 60 -0.65 -7.48 -7.15
C GLY A 60 -0.49 -8.99 -7.32
N GLN A 61 0.67 -9.52 -6.92
CA GLN A 61 1.00 -10.96 -6.89
C GLN A 61 0.12 -11.71 -5.86
N THR A 62 -1.20 -11.58 -5.97
CA THR A 62 -2.17 -12.42 -5.29
C THR A 62 -2.15 -13.74 -6.03
N ASP A 63 -1.77 -14.79 -5.32
CA ASP A 63 -1.98 -16.14 -5.78
C ASP A 63 -3.48 -16.34 -6.02
N ALA A 64 -3.89 -16.33 -7.31
CA ALA A 64 -5.28 -16.47 -7.74
C ALA A 64 -5.90 -17.81 -7.29
N SER A 65 -5.11 -18.74 -6.75
CA SER A 65 -5.56 -20.02 -6.20
C SER A 65 -6.26 -19.93 -4.84
N ARG A 66 -6.26 -18.75 -4.16
CA ARG A 66 -6.82 -18.60 -2.81
C ARG A 66 -8.10 -17.75 -2.73
N ILE A 67 -8.77 -17.48 -3.85
CA ILE A 67 -10.11 -16.86 -3.82
C ILE A 67 -11.07 -17.89 -3.19
N PRO A 68 -11.66 -17.64 -2.00
CA PRO A 68 -12.64 -18.55 -1.44
C PRO A 68 -13.87 -18.56 -2.35
N ASP A 69 -14.42 -19.75 -2.61
CA ASP A 69 -15.64 -19.90 -3.40
C ASP A 69 -16.74 -18.94 -2.90
N SER A 70 -17.43 -18.33 -3.86
CA SER A 70 -18.49 -17.33 -3.64
C SER A 70 -19.68 -17.79 -2.78
N SER A 71 -19.69 -19.04 -2.32
CA SER A 71 -20.71 -19.61 -1.42
C SER A 71 -20.66 -19.10 0.02
N THR A 72 -19.57 -18.47 0.45
CA THR A 72 -19.38 -18.08 1.87
C THR A 72 -19.79 -16.62 2.17
N LEU A 73 -20.27 -15.87 1.17
CA LEU A 73 -20.65 -14.45 1.34
C LEU A 73 -22.19 -14.23 1.42
N VAL A 74 -22.98 -15.31 1.49
CA VAL A 74 -24.46 -15.26 1.51
C VAL A 74 -25.08 -15.93 2.75
N GLU A 75 -24.26 -16.30 3.75
CA GLU A 75 -24.71 -16.56 5.13
C GLU A 75 -24.15 -15.49 6.08
#